data_AF-A0A5M8FTC5-F1
#
_entry.id   AF-A0A5M8FTC5-F1
#
_cell.length_a   1.000
_cell.length_b   1.000
_cell.length_c   1.000
_cell.angle_alpha   90.00
_cell.angle_beta   90.00
_cell.angle_gamma   90.00
#
_symmetry.space_group_name_H-M   'P 1'
#
loop_
_entity.id
_entity.type
_entity.pdbx_description
1 polymer ?
#
loop_
_entity_poly.entity_id
_entity_poly.type
_entity_poly.pdbx_seq_one_letter_code
_entity_poly.pdbx_strand_id
1 'polypeptide(L)'
;MTTTLLAAFDILLSLTLLALAAAALTSAEPRRAVILFIAFGLVLALVWARLRAPDLALAEAAIGAGLSGALLLAATRRAKAHTKEGASGSPEGQP
;
A
#
# COMPACT_ATOMS: atom_id res chain seq x y z
N MET A 1 25.15 -21.96 10.20
CA MET A 1 24.06 -22.32 9.27
C MET A 1 22.80 -21.51 9.54
N THR A 2 22.37 -21.35 10.79
CA THR A 2 21.21 -20.51 11.16
C THR A 2 21.38 -19.03 10.80
N THR A 3 22.55 -18.45 11.05
CA THR A 3 22.86 -17.04 10.72
C THR A 3 22.79 -16.74 9.23
N THR A 4 23.31 -17.64 8.40
CA THR A 4 23.26 -17.53 6.93
C THR A 4 21.83 -17.58 6.41
N LEU A 5 20.99 -18.46 6.97
CA LEU A 5 19.56 -18.53 6.64
C LEU A 5 18.80 -17.27 7.06
N LEU A 6 19.10 -16.73 8.25
CA LEU A 6 18.50 -15.48 8.73
C LEU A 6 18.90 -14.27 7.88
N ALA A 7 20.15 -14.21 7.40
CA ALA A 7 20.61 -13.17 6.48
C ALA A 7 19.96 -13.30 5.10
N ALA A 8 19.79 -14.52 4.58
CA ALA A 8 19.07 -14.74 3.33
C ALA A 8 17.60 -14.29 3.44
N PHE A 9 16.96 -14.58 4.57
CA PHE A 9 15.60 -14.12 4.85
C PHE A 9 15.48 -12.59 4.91
N ASP A 10 16.47 -11.91 5.50
CA ASP A 10 16.52 -10.43 5.50
C ASP A 10 16.64 -9.85 4.11
N ILE A 11 17.56 -10.39 3.31
CA ILE A 11 17.76 -9.94 1.94
C ILE A 11 16.47 -10.14 1.14
N LEU A 12 15.79 -11.27 1.30
CA LEU A 12 14.52 -11.54 0.66
C LEU A 12 13.44 -10.53 1.08
N LEU A 13 13.32 -10.23 2.38
CA LEU A 13 12.39 -9.23 2.89
C LEU A 13 12.68 -7.83 2.34
N SER A 14 13.95 -7.40 2.36
CA SER A 14 14.36 -6.09 1.84
C SER A 14 14.10 -5.97 0.35
N LEU A 15 14.41 -7.00 -0.44
CA LEU A 15 14.11 -7.02 -1.88
C LEU A 15 12.60 -6.97 -2.13
N THR A 16 11.81 -7.69 -1.33
CA THR A 16 10.35 -7.67 -1.43
C THR A 16 9.78 -6.28 -1.13
N LEU A 17 10.31 -5.59 -0.11
CA LEU A 17 9.95 -4.21 0.20
C LEU A 17 10.27 -3.25 -0.95
N LEU A 18 11.48 -3.32 -1.50
CA LEU A 18 11.89 -2.49 -2.64
C LEU A 18 11.02 -2.76 -3.87
N ALA A 19 10.71 -4.02 -4.16
CA ALA A 19 9.85 -4.41 -5.26
C ALA A 19 8.41 -3.89 -5.09
N LEU A 20 7.84 -4.03 -3.89
CA LEU A 20 6.50 -3.52 -3.58
C LEU A 20 6.44 -1.99 -3.67
N ALA A 21 7.44 -1.29 -3.14
CA ALA A 21 7.53 0.17 -3.22
C ALA A 21 7.62 0.65 -4.68
N ALA A 22 8.51 0.05 -5.47
CA ALA A 22 8.63 0.36 -6.89
C ALA A 22 7.30 0.09 -7.63
N ALA A 23 6.69 -1.09 -7.43
CA ALA A 23 5.44 -1.45 -8.06
C ALA A 23 4.27 -0.52 -7.66
N ALA A 24 4.22 -0.08 -6.41
CA ALA A 24 3.21 0.86 -5.92
C ALA A 24 3.36 2.23 -6.61
N LEU A 25 4.59 2.73 -6.72
CA LEU A 25 4.90 4.03 -7.33
C LEU A 25 4.72 4.03 -8.86
N THR A 26 4.99 2.91 -9.53
CA THR A 26 4.83 2.81 -11.00
C THR A 26 3.44 2.34 -11.42
N SER A 27 2.51 2.11 -10.48
CA SER A 27 1.17 1.60 -10.81
C SER A 27 0.28 2.70 -11.37
N ALA A 28 -0.15 2.54 -12.62
CA ALA A 28 -1.07 3.48 -13.29
C ALA A 28 -2.48 3.48 -12.67
N GLU A 29 -2.92 2.38 -12.04
CA GLU A 29 -4.22 2.33 -11.38
C GLU A 29 -4.10 2.66 -9.88
N PRO A 30 -4.78 3.72 -9.38
CA PRO A 30 -4.67 4.14 -7.98
C PRO A 30 -5.07 3.05 -6.99
N ARG A 31 -6.13 2.28 -7.28
CA ARG A 31 -6.58 1.18 -6.41
C ARG A 31 -5.48 0.13 -6.24
N ARG A 32 -4.80 -0.23 -7.34
CA ARG A 32 -3.70 -1.19 -7.32
C ARG A 32 -2.50 -0.64 -6.54
N ALA A 33 -2.16 0.64 -6.73
CA ALA A 33 -1.11 1.30 -5.97
C ALA A 33 -1.36 1.24 -4.45
N VAL A 34 -2.61 1.46 -4.02
CA VAL A 34 -2.99 1.38 -2.61
C VAL A 34 -2.89 -0.04 -2.06
N ILE A 35 -3.32 -1.06 -2.80
CA ILE A 35 -3.19 -2.46 -2.37
C ILE A 35 -1.71 -2.84 -2.21
N LEU A 36 -0.85 -2.42 -3.15
CA LEU A 36 0.60 -2.64 -3.07
C LEU A 36 1.22 -1.91 -1.87
N PHE A 37 0.74 -0.70 -1.56
CA PHE A 37 1.16 0.06 -0.39
C PHE A 37 0.75 -0.63 0.93
N ILE A 38 -0.47 -1.18 1.00
CA ILE A 38 -0.91 -1.96 2.17
C ILE A 38 -0.03 -3.20 2.35
N ALA A 39 0.25 -3.93 1.27
CA ALA A 39 1.14 -5.08 1.30
C ALA A 39 2.57 -4.70 1.72
N PHE A 40 3.09 -3.56 1.24
CA PHE A 40 4.36 -3.00 1.67
C PHE A 40 4.39 -2.76 3.18
N GLY A 41 3.38 -2.10 3.74
CA GLY A 41 3.28 -1.83 5.18
C GLY A 41 3.21 -3.12 6.01
N LEU A 42 2.49 -4.15 5.54
CA LEU A 42 2.45 -5.46 6.21
C LEU A 42 3.81 -6.16 6.22
N VAL A 43 4.53 -6.14 5.09
CA VAL A 43 5.89 -6.70 5.02
C VAL A 43 6.84 -5.91 5.92
N LEU A 44 6.69 -4.59 6.00
CA LEU A 44 7.50 -3.74 6.88
C LEU A 44 7.23 -4.05 8.36
N ALA A 45 5.97 -4.28 8.74
CA ALA A 45 5.63 -4.76 10.09
C ALA A 45 6.30 -6.10 10.41
N LEU A 46 6.37 -7.04 9.45
CA LEU A 46 7.12 -8.29 9.61
C LEU A 46 8.62 -8.04 9.83
N VAL A 47 9.21 -7.08 9.12
CA VAL A 47 10.63 -6.69 9.32
C VAL A 47 10.84 -6.19 10.75
N TRP A 48 9.96 -5.33 11.28
CA TRP A 48 10.07 -4.85 12.66
C TRP A 48 9.93 -5.97 13.69
N ALA A 49 8.99 -6.89 13.49
CA ALA A 49 8.83 -8.06 14.36
C ALA A 49 10.11 -8.93 14.33
N ARG A 50 10.70 -9.09 13.15
CA ARG A 50 11.95 -9.82 12.94
C ARG A 50 13.16 -9.15 13.61
N LEU A 51 13.20 -7.82 13.66
CA LEU A 51 14.19 -7.03 14.40
C LEU A 51 13.94 -7.00 15.92
N ARG A 52 13.02 -7.82 16.43
CA ARG A 52 12.61 -7.88 17.83
C ARG A 52 12.00 -6.58 18.37
N ALA A 53 11.33 -5.82 17.50
CA ALA A 53 10.59 -4.62 17.85
C ALA A 53 9.08 -4.83 17.66
N PRO A 54 8.40 -5.59 18.55
CA PRO A 54 6.98 -5.92 18.38
C PRO A 54 6.06 -4.70 18.50
N ASP A 55 6.40 -3.72 19.34
CA ASP A 55 5.59 -2.51 19.51
C ASP A 55 5.59 -1.67 18.22
N LEU A 56 6.75 -1.56 17.56
CA LEU A 56 6.87 -0.92 16.24
C LEU A 56 6.15 -1.72 15.16
N ALA A 57 6.20 -3.06 15.20
CA ALA A 57 5.47 -3.89 14.25
C ALA A 57 3.96 -3.68 14.34
N LEU A 58 3.41 -3.60 15.56
CA LEU A 58 1.99 -3.32 15.80
C LEU A 58 1.61 -1.91 15.34
N ALA A 59 2.45 -0.91 15.66
CA ALA A 59 2.23 0.47 15.22
C ALA A 59 2.24 0.57 13.69
N GLU A 60 3.21 -0.05 13.02
CA GLU A 60 3.32 -0.05 11.57
C GLU A 60 2.13 -0.77 10.90
N ALA A 61 1.71 -1.92 11.43
CA ALA A 61 0.52 -2.61 10.92
C ALA A 61 -0.74 -1.74 11.05
N ALA A 62 -0.90 -1.05 12.17
CA ALA A 62 -2.02 -0.14 12.41
C ALA A 62 -1.98 1.09 11.49
N ILE A 63 -0.80 1.65 11.22
CA ILE A 63 -0.64 2.85 10.40
C ILE A 63 -0.62 2.52 8.91
N GLY A 64 0.29 1.66 8.45
CA GLY A 64 0.50 1.36 7.04
C GLY A 64 -0.67 0.59 6.42
N ALA A 65 -1.01 -0.55 6.99
CA ALA A 65 -2.09 -1.41 6.48
C ALA A 65 -3.48 -0.99 6.97
N GLY A 66 -3.59 -0.52 8.22
CA GLY A 66 -4.85 -0.09 8.82
C GLY A 66 -5.30 1.28 8.35
N LEU A 67 -4.78 2.34 8.96
CA LEU A 67 -5.27 3.71 8.80
C LEU A 67 -4.95 4.29 7.42
N SER A 68 -3.67 4.34 7.04
CA SER A 68 -3.25 4.89 5.75
C SER A 68 -3.84 4.08 4.59
N GLY A 69 -3.83 2.75 4.69
CA GLY A 69 -4.48 1.85 3.73
C GLY A 69 -5.97 2.16 3.54
N ALA A 70 -6.73 2.26 4.64
CA ALA A 70 -8.16 2.56 4.59
C ALA A 70 -8.46 3.97 4.04
N LEU A 71 -7.67 4.98 4.46
CA LEU A 71 -7.82 6.35 3.98
C LEU A 71 -7.53 6.46 2.48
N LEU A 72 -6.48 5.81 1.99
CA LEU A 72 -6.15 5.78 0.57
C LEU A 72 -7.22 5.04 -0.24
N LEU A 73 -7.74 3.90 0.26
CA LEU A 73 -8.87 3.22 -0.38
C LEU A 73 -10.11 4.13 -0.46
N ALA A 74 -10.42 4.85 0.62
CA ALA A 74 -11.53 5.81 0.63
C ALA A 74 -11.31 6.94 -0.39
N ALA A 75 -10.09 7.49 -0.48
CA ALA A 75 -9.72 8.51 -1.45
C ALA A 75 -9.90 8.02 -2.90
N THR A 76 -9.46 6.80 -3.23
CA THR A 76 -9.65 6.23 -4.58
C THR A 76 -11.13 6.04 -4.94
N ARG A 77 -11.99 5.70 -3.97
CA ARG A 77 -13.44 5.60 -4.18
C ARG A 77 -14.07 6.96 -4.45
N ARG A 78 -13.66 7.99 -3.69
CA ARG A 78 -14.11 9.38 -3.89
C ARG A 78 -13.69 9.94 -5.25
N ALA A 79 -12.44 9.69 -5.66
CA ALA A 79 -11.94 10.13 -6.96
C ALA A 79 -12.76 9.54 -8.13
N LYS A 80 -13.06 8.23 -8.09
CA LYS A 80 -13.91 7.59 -9.12
C LYS A 80 -15.34 8.15 -9.13
N ALA A 81 -15.90 8.58 -7.99
CA ALA A 81 -17.24 9.15 -7.93
C ALA A 81 -17.34 10.52 -8.61
N HIS A 82 -16.38 11.43 -8.37
CA HIS A 82 -16.35 12.75 -9.01
C HIS A 82 -16.19 12.69 -10.54
N THR A 83 -15.42 11.74 -11.06
CA THR A 83 -15.32 11.51 -12.52
C THR A 83 -16.67 11.11 -13.13
N LYS A 84 -17.51 10.37 -12.38
CA LYS A 84 -18.81 9.88 -12.88
C LYS A 84 -19.88 10.98 -12.91
N GLU A 85 -19.89 11.88 -11.93
CA GLU A 85 -20.84 12.99 -11.85
C GLU A 85 -20.60 14.05 -12.95
N GLY A 86 -19.34 14.37 -13.26
CA GLY A 86 -19.00 15.29 -14.35
C GLY A 86 -19.39 14.78 -15.74
N ALA A 87 -19.49 13.46 -15.92
CA ALA A 87 -19.92 12.84 -17.18
C ALA A 87 -21.46 12.76 -17.34
N SER A 88 -22.23 12.87 -16.25
CA SER A 88 -23.70 12.78 -16.25
C SER A 88 -24.40 14.14 -16.28
N GLY A 89 -23.64 15.24 -16.16
CA GLY A 89 -24.16 16.61 -16.07
C GLY A 89 -24.28 17.35 -17.40
N SER A 90 -24.14 16.69 -18.55
CA SER A 90 -24.37 17.33 -19.86
C SER A 90 -25.56 16.70 -20.59
N PRO A 91 -26.81 17.03 -20.22
CA PRO A 91 -27.90 17.08 -21.16
C PRO A 91 -27.80 18.41 -21.92
N GLU A 92 -27.31 18.34 -23.15
CA GLU A 92 -28.06 18.82 -24.30
C GLU A 92 -28.86 20.11 -24.07
N GLY A 93 -28.13 21.21 -23.86
CA GLY A 93 -28.65 22.56 -24.04
C GLY A 93 -28.02 23.16 -25.29
N GLN A 94 -28.49 22.75 -26.47
CA GLN A 94 -28.27 23.51 -27.70
C GLN A 94 -29.57 23.51 -28.53
N PRO A 95 -29.88 24.65 -29.16
CA PRO A 95 -31.19 25.29 -29.24
C PRO A 95 -32.22 24.64 -30.19
#